data_AF-U9SZP1-F1
#
_entry.id   AF-U9SZP1-F1
#
_cell.length_a   1.000
_cell.length_b   1.000
_cell.length_c   1.000
_cell.angle_alpha   90.00
_cell.angle_beta   90.00
_cell.angle_gamma   90.00
#
_symmetry.space_group_name_H-M   'P 1'
#
loop_
_entity.id
_entity.type
_entity.pdbx_description
1 polymer ?
#
loop_
_entity_poly.entity_id
_entity_poly.type
_entity_poly.pdbx_seq_one_letter_code
_entity_poly.pdbx_strand_id
1 'polypeptide(L)'
;MEENSNQSGSSSSVNSSAEFKAPLLENISNNCILLELEQDGFITPDEKAEELIKNLTKLKYLFALKLLFENPFNQFSDEVLRNSLVALADPTHFDYYGKQSM
;
A
#
# COMPACT_ATOMS: atom_id res chain seq x y z
N MET A 1 -5.95 -17.58 -63.11
CA MET A 1 -4.68 -16.95 -62.67
C MET A 1 -5.08 -16.13 -61.47
N GLU A 2 -4.97 -16.73 -60.29
CA GLU A 2 -5.54 -16.21 -59.05
C GLU A 2 -4.42 -15.51 -58.27
N GLU A 3 -4.69 -14.25 -57.90
CA GLU A 3 -3.93 -13.49 -56.89
C GLU A 3 -3.90 -14.27 -55.57
N ASN A 4 -2.76 -14.29 -54.89
CA ASN A 4 -2.79 -14.54 -53.46
C ASN A 4 -1.77 -13.67 -52.73
N SER A 5 -2.35 -12.89 -51.80
CA SER A 5 -1.72 -11.87 -50.98
C SER A 5 -0.88 -12.46 -49.86
N ASN A 6 0.18 -11.73 -49.52
CA ASN A 6 1.08 -11.95 -48.40
C ASN A 6 0.38 -11.71 -47.06
N GLN A 7 0.63 -12.56 -46.07
CA GLN A 7 0.46 -12.18 -44.66
C GLN A 7 1.55 -12.81 -43.80
N SER A 8 2.56 -12.00 -43.48
CA SER A 8 3.61 -12.32 -42.52
C SER A 8 3.03 -12.24 -41.10
N GLY A 9 2.81 -13.40 -40.49
CA GLY A 9 2.46 -13.52 -39.08
C GLY A 9 3.68 -13.26 -38.19
N SER A 10 3.93 -12.00 -37.87
CA SER A 10 4.79 -11.63 -36.74
C SER A 10 3.98 -11.85 -35.46
N SER A 11 4.25 -12.95 -34.74
CA SER A 11 3.73 -13.14 -33.40
C SER A 11 4.48 -12.22 -32.45
N SER A 12 4.00 -10.98 -32.33
CA SER A 12 4.44 -10.08 -31.27
C SER A 12 4.10 -10.74 -29.93
N SER A 13 5.14 -11.07 -29.18
CA SER A 13 5.06 -11.43 -27.77
C SER A 13 4.19 -10.36 -27.08
N VAL A 14 2.98 -10.76 -26.69
CA VAL A 14 2.02 -9.89 -26.03
C VAL A 14 2.68 -9.39 -24.74
N ASN A 15 2.78 -8.07 -24.62
CA ASN A 15 3.48 -7.40 -23.54
C ASN A 15 2.78 -7.66 -22.19
N SER A 16 3.17 -8.71 -21.46
CA SER A 16 2.71 -8.95 -20.07
C SER A 16 3.35 -8.00 -19.04
N SER A 17 3.99 -6.91 -19.50
CA SER A 17 4.66 -5.93 -18.64
C SER A 17 3.74 -4.79 -18.19
N ALA A 18 2.61 -4.57 -18.88
CA ALA A 18 1.73 -3.43 -18.60
C ALA A 18 0.82 -3.66 -17.39
N GLU A 19 0.37 -4.89 -17.14
CA GLU A 19 -0.59 -5.20 -16.06
C GLU A 19 0.05 -5.26 -14.67
N PHE A 20 1.35 -5.54 -14.59
CA PHE A 20 2.10 -5.50 -13.32
C PHE A 20 2.67 -4.11 -12.98
N LYS A 21 2.59 -3.14 -13.89
CA LYS A 21 3.15 -1.79 -13.66
C LYS A 21 2.24 -0.87 -12.85
N ALA A 22 0.91 -1.04 -12.93
CA ALA A 22 -0.02 -0.19 -12.19
C ALA A 22 0.11 -0.33 -10.65
N PRO A 23 0.21 -1.55 -10.07
CA PRO A 23 0.42 -1.69 -8.62
C PRO A 23 1.79 -1.16 -8.16
N LEU A 24 2.80 -1.22 -9.04
CA LEU A 24 4.16 -0.79 -8.70
C LEU A 24 4.31 0.74 -8.71
N LEU A 25 3.64 1.44 -9.63
CA LEU A 25 3.69 2.90 -9.72
C LEU A 25 2.94 3.56 -8.55
N GLU A 26 1.83 2.96 -8.11
CA GLU A 26 1.11 3.35 -6.91
C GLU A 26 1.98 3.16 -5.65
N ASN A 27 2.79 2.10 -5.61
CA ASN A 27 3.69 1.81 -4.49
C ASN A 27 4.83 2.83 -4.32
N ILE A 28 5.26 3.51 -5.40
CA ILE A 28 6.32 4.53 -5.35
C ILE A 28 5.79 5.85 -4.74
N SER A 29 4.51 6.18 -4.93
CA SER A 29 3.87 7.36 -4.34
C SER A 29 3.45 7.18 -2.87
N ASN A 30 3.43 5.94 -2.36
CA ASN A 30 2.84 5.67 -1.05
C ASN A 30 3.78 5.86 0.15
N ASN A 31 5.04 6.22 -0.10
CA ASN A 31 5.97 6.67 0.94
C ASN A 31 5.71 8.12 1.40
N CYS A 32 4.84 8.89 0.76
CA CYS A 32 4.62 10.30 1.11
C CYS A 32 4.29 10.48 2.58
N ILE A 33 3.41 9.66 3.17
CA ILE A 33 3.03 9.82 4.59
C ILE A 33 4.21 9.50 5.52
N LEU A 34 4.97 8.44 5.25
CA LEU A 34 6.11 8.09 6.10
C LEU A 34 7.20 9.17 6.04
N LEU A 35 7.39 9.80 4.89
CA LEU A 35 8.30 10.94 4.69
C LEU A 35 7.76 12.24 5.31
N GLU A 36 6.46 12.51 5.20
CA GLU A 36 5.78 13.63 5.87
C GLU A 36 5.95 13.52 7.39
N LEU A 37 5.76 12.33 7.95
CA LEU A 37 5.98 12.07 9.37
C LEU A 37 7.44 12.32 9.79
N GLU A 38 8.42 11.92 8.99
CA GLU A 38 9.83 12.26 9.25
C GLU A 38 10.07 13.77 9.24
N GLN A 39 9.46 14.47 8.28
CA GLN A 39 9.57 15.93 8.15
C GLN A 39 8.95 16.67 9.34
N ASP A 40 7.90 16.08 9.94
CA ASP A 40 7.22 16.56 11.15
C ASP A 40 7.94 16.14 12.45
N GLY A 41 9.01 15.34 12.36
CA GLY A 41 9.88 14.97 13.48
C GLY A 41 9.66 13.56 14.05
N PHE A 42 8.78 12.75 13.47
CA PHE A 42 8.58 11.35 13.84
C PHE A 42 9.61 10.48 13.12
N ILE A 43 10.75 10.27 13.75
CA ILE A 43 11.92 9.65 13.12
C ILE A 43 12.03 8.15 13.41
N THR A 44 11.42 7.66 14.50
CA THR A 44 11.45 6.25 14.88
C THR A 44 10.24 5.48 14.32
N PRO A 45 10.35 4.15 14.14
CA PRO A 45 9.20 3.32 13.78
C PRO A 45 8.06 3.40 14.79
N ASP A 46 8.39 3.45 16.09
CA ASP A 46 7.41 3.54 17.16
C ASP A 46 6.59 4.83 17.08
N GLU A 47 7.26 5.98 16.97
CA GLU A 47 6.62 7.30 16.81
C GLU A 47 5.69 7.34 15.60
N LYS A 48 6.14 6.81 14.46
CA LYS A 48 5.32 6.74 13.25
C LYS A 48 4.11 5.84 13.44
N ALA A 49 4.28 4.67 14.05
CA ALA A 49 3.17 3.75 14.31
C ALA A 49 2.12 4.40 15.22
N GLU A 50 2.55 5.04 16.32
CA GLU A 50 1.67 5.76 17.24
C GLU A 50 0.91 6.91 16.57
N GLU A 51 1.55 7.64 15.65
CA GLU A 51 0.86 8.69 14.90
C GLU A 51 -0.13 8.12 13.89
N LEU A 52 0.24 7.03 13.21
CA LEU A 52 -0.60 6.41 12.19
C LEU A 52 -1.88 5.79 12.76
N ILE A 53 -1.80 5.14 13.93
CA ILE A 53 -2.95 4.46 14.55
C ILE A 53 -4.04 5.43 15.01
N LYS A 54 -3.75 6.73 15.14
CA LYS A 54 -4.75 7.77 15.49
C LYS A 54 -5.78 8.00 14.38
N ASN A 55 -5.52 7.56 13.14
CA ASN A 55 -6.37 7.84 11.97
C ASN A 55 -6.56 6.62 11.04
N LEU A 56 -6.71 5.42 11.61
CA LEU A 56 -6.89 4.16 10.83
C LEU A 56 -8.11 4.13 9.90
N THR A 57 -9.11 4.98 10.15
CA THR A 57 -10.30 5.13 9.28
C THR A 57 -9.94 5.60 7.86
N LYS A 58 -8.77 6.22 7.69
CA LYS A 58 -8.26 6.69 6.39
C LYS A 58 -7.35 5.63 5.79
N LEU A 59 -7.73 5.09 4.63
CA LEU A 59 -6.99 4.04 3.91
C LEU A 59 -5.49 4.34 3.76
N LYS A 60 -5.13 5.60 3.51
CA LYS A 60 -3.73 6.02 3.36
C LYS A 60 -2.88 5.80 4.62
N TYR A 61 -3.45 5.96 5.81
CA TYR A 61 -2.76 5.70 7.09
C TYR A 61 -2.63 4.20 7.34
N LEU A 62 -3.67 3.42 7.00
CA LEU A 62 -3.61 1.97 7.07
C LEU A 62 -2.52 1.39 6.16
N PHE A 63 -2.43 1.90 4.93
CA PHE A 63 -1.41 1.49 3.98
C PHE A 63 0.01 1.85 4.46
N ALA A 64 0.20 3.06 4.98
CA ALA A 64 1.49 3.48 5.56
C ALA A 64 1.90 2.60 6.75
N LEU A 65 0.96 2.26 7.63
CA LEU A 65 1.21 1.38 8.78
C LEU A 65 1.58 -0.04 8.34
N LYS A 66 0.90 -0.57 7.31
CA LYS A 66 1.28 -1.84 6.67
C LYS A 66 2.72 -1.82 6.18
N LEU A 67 3.11 -0.80 5.40
CA LEU A 67 4.49 -0.67 4.91
C LEU A 67 5.50 -0.59 6.05
N LEU A 68 5.15 0.15 7.12
CA LEU A 68 5.99 0.30 8.29
C LEU A 68 6.24 -1.06 8.98
N PHE A 69 5.25 -1.94 9.06
CA PHE A 69 5.39 -3.29 9.61
C PHE A 69 6.04 -4.30 8.66
N GLU A 70 5.87 -4.14 7.35
CA GLU A 70 6.47 -5.04 6.37
C GLU A 70 7.99 -4.85 6.25
N ASN A 71 8.53 -3.72 6.70
CA ASN A 71 9.97 -3.47 6.68
C ASN A 71 10.69 -4.23 7.81
N PRO A 72 11.51 -5.26 7.50
CA PRO A 72 12.19 -6.08 8.51
C PRO A 72 13.29 -5.31 9.28
N PHE A 73 13.70 -4.13 8.80
CA PHE A 73 14.68 -3.29 9.49
C PHE A 73 14.04 -2.41 10.57
N ASN A 74 12.71 -2.25 10.56
CA ASN A 74 12.01 -1.50 11.59
C ASN A 74 11.92 -2.33 12.86
N GLN A 75 12.47 -1.78 13.94
CA GLN A 75 12.36 -2.34 15.28
C GLN A 75 11.29 -1.58 16.04
N PHE A 76 10.37 -2.34 16.63
CA PHE A 76 9.29 -1.79 17.45
C PHE A 76 9.46 -2.23 18.89
N SER A 77 9.03 -1.38 19.82
CA SER A 77 8.81 -1.83 21.18
C SER A 77 7.60 -2.77 21.25
N ASP A 78 7.65 -3.72 22.19
CA ASP A 78 6.55 -4.68 22.40
C ASP A 78 5.22 -3.97 22.70
N GLU A 79 5.27 -2.83 23.38
CA GLU A 79 4.10 -2.02 23.71
C GLU A 79 3.47 -1.41 22.46
N VAL A 80 4.26 -0.71 21.63
CA VAL A 80 3.75 -0.05 20.42
C VAL A 80 3.24 -1.07 19.41
N LEU A 81 3.94 -2.19 19.23
CA LEU A 81 3.49 -3.26 18.34
C LEU A 81 2.14 -3.83 18.81
N ARG A 82 2.01 -4.14 20.11
CA ARG A 82 0.76 -4.65 20.68
C ARG A 82 -0.39 -3.65 20.54
N ASN A 83 -0.15 -2.39 20.90
CA ASN A 83 -1.17 -1.33 20.83
C ASN A 83 -1.64 -1.12 19.39
N SER A 84 -0.73 -1.16 18.43
CA SER A 84 -1.06 -1.03 17.01
C SER A 84 -1.90 -2.22 16.50
N LEU A 85 -1.57 -3.45 16.91
CA LEU A 85 -2.35 -4.63 16.55
C LEU A 85 -3.75 -4.61 17.19
N VAL A 86 -3.86 -4.13 18.44
CA VAL A 86 -5.17 -3.94 19.10
C VAL A 86 -6.01 -2.92 18.35
N ALA A 87 -5.42 -1.79 17.95
CA ALA A 87 -6.12 -0.76 17.17
C ALA A 87 -6.59 -1.29 15.80
N LEU A 88 -5.77 -2.12 15.13
CA LEU A 88 -6.12 -2.76 13.87
C LEU A 88 -7.24 -3.81 14.00
N ALA A 89 -7.30 -4.49 15.14
CA ALA A 89 -8.32 -5.51 15.40
C ALA A 89 -9.67 -4.90 15.80
N ASP A 90 -9.73 -3.61 16.16
CA ASP A 90 -10.96 -2.93 16.53
C ASP A 90 -11.83 -2.64 15.29
N PRO A 91 -12.98 -3.33 15.15
CA PRO A 91 -13.83 -3.21 13.96
C PRO A 91 -14.46 -1.82 13.82
N THR A 92 -14.58 -1.05 14.90
CA THR A 92 -15.26 0.26 14.89
C THR A 92 -14.59 1.26 13.95
N HIS A 93 -13.27 1.11 13.71
CA HIS A 93 -12.51 1.93 12.77
C HIS A 93 -12.87 1.65 11.29
N PHE A 94 -13.53 0.52 11.00
CA PHE A 94 -13.80 0.06 9.63
C PHE A 94 -15.29 -0.06 9.30
N ASP A 95 -16.18 0.24 10.23
CA ASP A 95 -17.63 0.23 10.05
C ASP A 95 -18.12 1.09 8.86
N TYR A 96 -17.33 2.09 8.45
CA TYR A 96 -17.60 2.93 7.28
C TYR A 96 -17.68 2.13 5.96
N TYR A 97 -16.90 1.06 5.82
CA TYR A 97 -16.84 0.26 4.60
C TYR A 97 -18.02 -0.72 4.49
N GLY A 98 -18.58 -1.17 5.62
CA GLY A 98 -19.75 -2.05 5.64
C GLY A 98 -21.03 -1.36 5.16
N LYS A 99 -21.15 -0.04 5.35
CA LYS A 99 -22.38 0.72 5.04
C LYS A 99 -22.52 1.16 3.58
N GLN A 100 -21.45 1.15 2.78
CA GLN A 100 -21.50 1.52 1.36
C GLN A 100 -21.78 0.33 0.43
N SER A 101 -21.87 -0.89 0.97
CA SER A 101 -22.11 -2.11 0.19
C SER A 101 -23.60 -2.50 0.10
N MET A 102 -24.52 -1.56 0.30
CA MET A 102 -25.98 -1.82 0.28
C MET A 102 -26.72 -0.93 -0.69
#